data_AF-A0A1J6XTG2-F1
#
_entry.id   AF-A0A1J6XTG2-F1
#
_cell.length_a   1.000
_cell.length_b   1.000
_cell.length_c   1.000
_cell.angle_alpha   90.00
_cell.angle_beta   90.00
_cell.angle_gamma   90.00
#
_symmetry.space_group_name_H-M   'P 1'
#
loop_
_entity.id
_entity.type
_entity.pdbx_description
1 polymer ?
#
loop_
_entity_poly.entity_id
_entity_poly.type
_entity_poly.pdbx_seq_one_letter_code
_entity_poly.pdbx_strand_id
1 'polypeptide(L)'
;MCIRDSRTAGVAQRFLAGALNAPVAVGDTASEGGAWGIAVLAAFLTADRSLADHLADRVFADAGVRIAEPLPDDVAGYAAYLDRYRAGLAVEAAAVAAL
;
A
#
# COMPACT_ATOMS: atom_id res chain seq x y z
N MET A 1 6.53 16.06 -13.97
CA MET A 1 5.72 16.80 -12.98
C MET A 1 5.32 15.81 -11.89
N CYS A 2 6.26 15.46 -11.01
CA CYS A 2 6.05 14.48 -9.94
C CYS A 2 5.52 15.19 -8.70
N ILE A 3 4.43 14.65 -8.14
CA ILE A 3 3.94 14.95 -6.80
C ILE A 3 5.00 14.41 -5.82
N ARG A 4 6.04 15.19 -5.52
CA ARG A 4 7.07 14.76 -4.55
C ARG A 4 6.72 15.15 -3.11
N ASP A 5 5.90 16.19 -2.89
CA ASP A 5 5.56 16.68 -1.56
C ASP A 5 4.07 17.05 -1.45
N SER A 6 3.20 16.05 -1.34
CA SER A 6 1.83 16.27 -0.88
C SER A 6 1.81 16.34 0.65
N ARG A 7 0.99 17.22 1.23
CA ARG A 7 0.81 17.38 2.70
C ARG A 7 0.46 16.07 3.42
N THR A 8 0.02 15.05 2.67
CA THR A 8 -0.41 13.73 3.15
C THR A 8 0.57 12.61 2.80
N ALA A 9 1.74 12.91 2.25
CA ALA A 9 2.77 11.91 1.96
C ALA A 9 3.13 11.14 3.25
N GLY A 10 3.06 9.80 3.20
CA GLY A 10 3.35 8.94 4.36
C GLY A 10 2.17 8.71 5.31
N VAL A 11 1.11 9.53 5.25
CA VAL A 11 -0.05 9.42 6.16
C VAL A 11 -0.83 8.13 5.89
N ALA A 12 -1.12 7.84 4.62
CA ALA A 12 -1.84 6.61 4.25
C ALA A 12 -1.02 5.36 4.56
N GLN A 13 0.30 5.39 4.31
CA GLN A 13 1.20 4.27 4.61
C GLN A 13 1.26 4.00 6.12
N ARG A 14 1.36 5.05 6.95
CA ARG A 14 1.37 4.94 8.41
C ARG A 14 0.07 4.32 8.94
N PHE A 15 -1.09 4.85 8.52
CA PHE A 15 -2.37 4.30 8.97
C PHE A 15 -2.56 2.86 8.51
N LEU A 16 -2.14 2.53 7.29
CA LEU A 16 -2.20 1.15 6.79
C LEU A 16 -1.26 0.22 7.58
N ALA A 17 -0.04 0.67 7.91
CA ALA A 17 0.88 -0.10 8.73
C ALA A 17 0.32 -0.38 10.13
N GLY A 18 -0.27 0.65 10.77
CA GLY A 18 -0.96 0.49 12.06
C GLY A 18 -2.17 -0.46 11.97
N ALA A 19 -2.97 -0.36 10.90
CA ALA A 19 -4.12 -1.23 10.69
C ALA A 19 -3.74 -2.70 10.45
N LEU A 20 -2.67 -2.96 9.71
CA LEU A 20 -2.17 -4.30 9.41
C LEU A 20 -1.26 -4.88 10.49
N ASN A 21 -0.80 -4.04 11.44
CA ASN A 21 0.27 -4.37 12.38
C ASN A 21 1.50 -4.98 11.67
N ALA A 22 1.89 -4.37 10.55
CA ALA A 22 2.98 -4.84 9.71
C ALA A 22 3.64 -3.66 8.96
N PRO A 23 4.94 -3.74 8.64
CA PRO A 23 5.60 -2.72 7.83
C PRO A 23 4.97 -2.60 6.45
N VAL A 24 4.79 -1.37 5.97
CA VAL A 24 4.24 -1.08 4.63
C VAL A 24 5.29 -0.34 3.81
N ALA A 25 5.70 -0.95 2.69
CA ALA A 25 6.63 -0.36 1.74
C ALA A 25 5.90 0.17 0.49
N VAL A 26 6.24 1.39 0.05
CA VAL A 26 5.74 1.98 -1.19
C VAL A 26 6.93 2.47 -2.01
N GLY A 27 7.06 1.93 -3.23
CA GLY A 27 8.04 2.38 -4.21
C GLY A 27 7.57 3.60 -5.00
N ASP A 28 8.49 4.40 -5.53
CA ASP A 28 8.19 5.60 -6.32
C ASP A 28 7.38 5.32 -7.59
N THR A 29 7.48 4.10 -8.14
CA THR A 29 6.73 3.65 -9.32
C THR A 29 5.35 3.07 -8.99
N ALA A 30 4.91 3.09 -7.73
CA ALA A 30 3.65 2.47 -7.31
C ALA A 30 2.41 3.10 -7.97
N SER A 31 2.52 4.34 -8.47
CA SER A 31 1.42 5.05 -9.13
C SER A 31 1.28 4.74 -10.63
N GLU A 32 2.22 4.01 -11.24
CA GLU A 32 2.24 3.77 -12.69
C GLU A 32 1.24 2.68 -13.14
N GLY A 33 0.85 1.79 -12.24
CA GLY A 33 -0.20 0.80 -12.47
C GLY A 33 0.14 -0.31 -13.50
N GLY A 34 -0.89 -1.03 -13.94
CA GLY A 34 -0.73 -2.26 -14.72
C GLY A 34 -0.18 -2.06 -16.13
N ALA A 35 -0.54 -0.97 -16.82
CA ALA A 35 -0.07 -0.69 -18.18
C ALA A 35 1.45 -0.48 -18.23
N TRP A 36 2.00 0.21 -17.22
CA TRP A 36 3.45 0.33 -17.07
C TRP A 36 4.13 -1.01 -16.80
N GLY A 37 3.50 -1.87 -15.98
CA GLY A 37 3.98 -3.24 -15.77
C GLY A 37 4.06 -4.03 -17.08
N ILE A 38 3.08 -3.91 -17.97
CA ILE A 38 3.12 -4.53 -19.30
C ILE A 38 4.25 -3.95 -20.15
N ALA A 39 4.51 -2.64 -20.09
CA ALA A 39 5.64 -2.04 -20.80
C ALA A 39 7.00 -2.55 -20.29
N VAL A 40 7.15 -2.73 -18.97
CA VAL A 40 8.34 -3.35 -18.36
C VAL A 40 8.52 -4.79 -18.87
N LEU A 41 7.44 -5.57 -18.90
CA LEU A 41 7.49 -6.95 -19.40
C LEU A 41 7.82 -7.00 -20.91
N ALA A 42 7.30 -6.06 -21.71
CA ALA A 42 7.66 -5.96 -23.12
C ALA A 42 9.15 -5.63 -23.31
N ALA A 43 9.70 -4.72 -22.49
CA ALA A 43 11.12 -4.39 -22.50
C ALA A 43 12.00 -5.59 -22.10
N PHE A 44 11.52 -6.39 -21.13
CA PHE A 44 12.20 -7.60 -20.68
C PHE A 44 12.37 -8.66 -21.80
N LEU A 45 11.49 -8.70 -22.80
CA LEU A 45 11.59 -9.67 -23.90
C LEU A 45 12.90 -9.58 -24.69
N THR A 46 13.60 -8.45 -24.62
CA THR A 46 14.89 -8.22 -25.26
C THR A 46 16.09 -8.29 -24.32
N ALA A 47 15.86 -8.60 -23.04
CA ALA A 47 16.90 -8.62 -22.01
C ALA A 47 17.64 -9.98 -21.96
N ASP A 48 18.96 -9.93 -21.88
CA ASP A 48 19.83 -11.10 -21.71
C ASP A 48 20.14 -11.35 -20.22
N ARG A 49 19.08 -11.48 -19.40
CA ARG A 49 19.16 -11.76 -17.96
C ARG A 49 17.86 -12.30 -17.41
N SER A 50 17.88 -12.78 -16.16
CA SER A 50 16.66 -13.19 -15.48
C SER A 50 15.72 -12.00 -15.25
N LEU A 51 14.42 -12.28 -15.13
CA LEU A 51 13.42 -11.26 -14.81
C LEU A 51 13.72 -10.60 -13.45
N ALA A 52 14.14 -11.39 -12.46
CA ALA A 52 14.48 -10.88 -11.14
C ALA A 52 15.62 -9.85 -11.22
N ASP A 53 16.71 -10.17 -11.92
CA ASP A 53 17.83 -9.25 -12.08
C ASP A 53 17.41 -8.04 -12.93
N HIS A 54 16.60 -8.24 -13.97
CA HIS A 54 16.11 -7.13 -14.80
C HIS A 54 15.31 -6.13 -13.97
N LEU A 55 14.42 -6.62 -13.11
CA LEU A 55 13.67 -5.77 -12.20
C LEU A 55 14.59 -5.07 -11.20
N ALA A 56 15.50 -5.79 -10.55
CA ALA A 56 16.38 -5.25 -9.53
C ALA A 56 17.39 -4.22 -10.07
N ASP A 57 18.14 -4.57 -11.11
CA ASP A 57 19.29 -3.76 -11.55
C ASP A 57 18.97 -2.81 -12.72
N ARG A 58 17.75 -2.86 -13.28
CA ARG A 58 17.35 -1.93 -14.36
C ARG A 58 16.08 -1.16 -14.08
N VAL A 59 15.02 -1.84 -13.66
CA VAL A 59 13.71 -1.19 -13.48
C VAL A 59 13.63 -0.46 -12.15
N PHE A 60 14.16 -1.06 -11.08
CA PHE A 60 14.09 -0.53 -9.72
C PHE A 60 15.44 -0.08 -9.14
N ALA A 61 16.52 -0.11 -9.93
CA ALA A 61 17.87 0.22 -9.47
C ALA A 61 17.96 1.58 -8.76
N ASP A 62 17.24 2.58 -9.30
CA ASP A 62 17.18 3.93 -8.76
C ASP A 62 15.79 4.27 -8.17
N ALA A 63 14.91 3.26 -8.00
CA ALA A 63 13.57 3.48 -7.47
C ALA A 63 13.63 3.63 -5.94
N GLY A 64 13.25 4.80 -5.44
CA GLY A 64 13.11 5.03 -4.02
C GLY A 64 12.01 4.16 -3.42
N VAL A 65 12.27 3.60 -2.23
CA VAL A 65 11.27 2.90 -1.42
C VAL A 65 11.12 3.62 -0.09
N ARG A 66 9.88 3.92 0.29
CA ARG A 66 9.53 4.46 1.60
C ARG A 66 8.81 3.40 2.41
N ILE A 67 9.34 3.12 3.60
CA ILE A 67 8.79 2.13 4.54
C ILE A 67 8.13 2.89 5.70
N ALA A 68 6.89 2.53 6.03
CA ALA A 68 6.22 2.96 7.23
C ALA A 68 6.12 1.78 8.20
N GLU A 69 6.70 1.96 9.39
CA GLU A 69 6.59 1.00 10.48
C GLU A 69 5.27 1.19 11.25
N PRO A 70 4.67 0.12 11.78
CA PRO A 70 3.49 0.23 12.63
C PRO A 70 3.84 0.97 13.93
N LEU A 71 3.05 1.99 14.26
CA LEU A 71 3.15 2.65 15.56
C LEU A 71 2.22 1.97 16.57
N PRO A 72 2.67 1.69 17.80
CA PRO A 72 1.85 1.01 18.81
C PRO A 72 0.49 1.69 19.07
N ASP A 73 0.46 3.02 19.09
CA ASP A 73 -0.77 3.79 19.31
C ASP A 73 -1.77 3.64 18.15
N ASP A 74 -1.26 3.61 16.91
CA ASP A 74 -2.11 3.42 15.73
C ASP A 74 -2.67 1.99 15.70
N VAL A 75 -1.86 0.98 16.07
CA VAL A 75 -2.29 -0.42 16.17
C VAL A 75 -3.38 -0.57 17.23
N ALA A 76 -3.15 -0.04 18.43
CA ALA A 76 -4.12 -0.09 19.53
C ALA A 76 -5.42 0.66 19.18
N GLY A 77 -5.30 1.83 18.56
CA GLY A 77 -6.44 2.61 18.08
C GLY A 77 -7.27 1.86 17.03
N TYR A 78 -6.61 1.21 16.06
CA TYR A 78 -7.30 0.45 15.02
C TYR A 78 -7.99 -0.80 15.57
N ALA A 79 -7.36 -1.49 16.53
CA ALA A 79 -7.99 -2.61 17.24
C ALA A 79 -9.27 -2.19 17.96
N ALA A 80 -9.21 -1.10 18.74
CA ALA A 80 -10.38 -0.55 19.43
C ALA A 80 -11.48 -0.07 18.46
N TYR A 81 -11.10 0.47 17.30
CA TYR A 81 -12.04 0.79 16.23
C TYR A 81 -12.74 -0.47 15.69
N LEU A 82 -11.99 -1.53 15.38
CA LEU A 82 -12.54 -2.78 14.85
C LEU A 82 -13.50 -3.46 15.83
N ASP A 83 -13.21 -3.42 17.13
CA ASP A 83 -14.11 -3.95 18.16
C ASP A 83 -15.44 -3.20 18.17
N ARG A 84 -15.39 -1.86 18.13
CA ARG A 84 -16.60 -1.03 18.05
C ARG A 84 -17.35 -1.24 16.73
N TYR A 85 -16.63 -1.30 15.61
CA TYR A 85 -17.21 -1.54 14.29
C TYR A 85 -17.99 -2.86 14.26
N ARG A 86 -17.38 -3.94 14.74
CA ARG A 86 -18.03 -5.26 14.83
C ARG A 86 -19.25 -5.25 15.74
N ALA A 87 -19.17 -4.60 16.90
CA ALA A 87 -20.32 -4.45 17.80
C ALA A 87 -21.47 -3.68 17.14
N GLY A 88 -21.15 -2.71 16.27
CA GLY A 88 -22.14 -1.90 15.55
C GLY A 88 -22.88 -2.64 14.43
N LEU A 89 -22.33 -3.73 13.87
CA LEU A 89 -22.96 -4.47 12.76
C LEU A 89 -24.35 -5.02 13.12
N ALA A 90 -24.58 -5.37 14.39
CA ALA A 90 -25.90 -5.81 14.85
C ALA A 90 -26.96 -4.71 14.73
N VAL A 91 -26.58 -3.45 14.94
CA VAL A 91 -27.48 -2.29 14.79
C VAL A 91 -27.82 -2.05 13.33
N GLU A 92 -26.83 -2.16 12.42
CA GLU A 92 -27.04 -2.07 10.98
C GLU A 92 -28.01 -3.15 10.48
N ALA A 93 -27.77 -4.42 10.88
CA ALA A 93 -28.63 -5.53 10.51
C ALA A 93 -30.08 -5.36 11.01
N ALA A 94 -30.26 -4.87 12.25
CA ALA A 94 -31.58 -4.59 12.81
C ALA A 94 -32.32 -3.47 12.05
N ALA A 95 -31.59 -2.43 11.61
CA ALA A 95 -32.17 -1.35 10.83
C ALA A 95 -32.68 -1.83 9.46
N VAL A 96 -31.93 -2.72 8.78
CA VAL A 96 -32.36 -3.33 7.51
C VAL A 96 -33.59 -4.21 7.70
N ALA A 97 -33.65 -5.00 8.77
CA ALA A 97 -34.79 -5.88 9.05
C ALA A 97 -36.09 -5.15 9.41
N ALA A 98 -36.02 -3.87 9.78
CA ALA A 98 -37.16 -3.04 10.15
C ALA A 98 -37.77 -2.24 8.98
N LEU A 99 -37.18 -2.33 7.79
CA LEU A 99 -37.68 -1.75 6.53
C LEU A 99 -38.62 -2.73 5.80
#